data_AF-A0A0K0FX19-F1
#
_entry.id   AF-A0A0K0FX19-F1
#
_cell.length_a   1.000
_cell.length_b   1.000
_cell.length_c   1.000
_cell.angle_alpha   90.00
_cell.angle_beta   90.00
_cell.angle_gamma   90.00
#
_symmetry.space_group_name_H-M   'P 1'
#
loop_
_entity.id
_entity.type
_entity.pdbx_description
1 polymer ?
#
loop_
_entity_poly.entity_id
_entity_poly.type
_entity_poly.pdbx_seq_one_letter_code
_entity_poly.pdbx_strand_id
1 'polypeptide(L)'
;MYPQLINSYIFGTLAILILSLIQYSYTNVTLSSIEKDNTQMHNIEDQYKKSISSLKSIEKPSSCKFQNFTLWPEFNEFKNPFKPQKCLKNFTNDYIFFSEGILSYNKKNKSISCQYQCNYAKNDYELSTGDWLDIDDSKPQCDVFEVLCNDTSTNQTVFQDIYLYVSDKKGISHEPLTFLEDSYRNSKLHHKYNVHLIVIDSISYYNALRGLPKTLKYLQDEYKGSLFKYLNKVGLNSLPNANSFLINIRVPKLIDTIKSRRTKNSDYWGTGSSYCNANLDNKPFIVKYYRELNFTVMNGEEYAVTAFNWPNCKGFSKPFAHHTSRPYELRLHSKKFRKDGIFLKNFKQKC
;
A
#
# COMPACT_ATOMS: atom_id res chain seq x y z
N MET A 1 -73.43 -4.48 22.97
CA MET A 1 -74.23 -3.28 22.70
C MET A 1 -73.46 -2.46 21.66
N TYR A 2 -73.91 -2.51 20.39
CA TYR A 2 -73.60 -1.52 19.33
C TYR A 2 -74.16 -0.14 19.77
N PRO A 3 -73.63 1.04 19.32
CA PRO A 3 -73.53 1.49 17.91
C PRO A 3 -72.14 2.10 17.51
N GLN A 4 -71.65 1.95 16.27
CA GLN A 4 -71.88 2.72 15.01
C GLN A 4 -71.43 4.20 15.04
N LEU A 5 -70.34 4.53 14.31
CA LEU A 5 -70.25 5.16 12.97
C LEU A 5 -70.37 6.69 12.99
N ILE A 6 -69.30 7.39 12.59
CA ILE A 6 -69.28 8.59 11.71
C ILE A 6 -67.80 8.90 11.36
N ASN A 7 -67.57 9.40 10.15
CA ASN A 7 -66.33 9.93 9.56
C ASN A 7 -65.44 9.02 8.71
N SER A 8 -66.03 8.44 7.67
CA SER A 8 -65.34 7.91 6.47
C SER A 8 -65.15 8.92 5.33
N TYR A 9 -65.48 10.21 5.51
CA TYR A 9 -65.40 11.23 4.44
C TYR A 9 -64.17 12.15 4.48
N ILE A 10 -63.33 12.10 5.53
CA ILE A 10 -62.17 13.00 5.68
C ILE A 10 -60.87 12.39 5.13
N PHE A 11 -60.79 11.06 5.02
CA PHE A 11 -59.56 10.39 4.54
C PHE A 11 -59.46 10.31 3.00
N GLY A 12 -60.56 10.43 2.26
CA GLY A 12 -60.56 10.37 0.80
C GLY A 12 -60.04 11.64 0.11
N THR A 13 -60.26 12.81 0.72
CA THR A 13 -59.86 14.11 0.12
C THR A 13 -58.40 14.48 0.43
N LEU A 14 -57.83 13.98 1.53
CA LEU A 14 -56.42 14.21 1.87
C LEU A 14 -55.45 13.42 0.97
N ALA A 15 -55.85 12.22 0.52
CA ALA A 15 -55.00 11.35 -0.30
C ALA A 15 -54.82 11.87 -1.74
N ILE A 16 -55.81 12.58 -2.29
CA ILE A 16 -55.77 13.11 -3.66
C ILE A 16 -54.88 14.37 -3.74
N LEU A 17 -54.87 15.21 -2.69
CA LEU A 17 -54.00 16.40 -2.60
C LEU A 17 -52.51 16.05 -2.49
N ILE A 18 -52.18 14.95 -1.81
CA ILE A 18 -50.78 14.49 -1.65
C ILE A 18 -50.24 13.92 -2.97
N LEU A 19 -51.05 13.20 -3.75
CA LEU A 19 -50.63 12.66 -5.05
C LEU A 19 -50.46 13.77 -6.12
N SER A 20 -51.27 14.82 -6.10
CA SER A 20 -51.10 15.96 -7.01
C SER A 20 -49.84 16.80 -6.72
N LEU A 21 -49.39 16.84 -5.45
CA LEU A 21 -48.15 17.54 -5.08
C LEU A 21 -46.89 16.75 -5.46
N ILE A 22 -46.96 15.41 -5.42
CA ILE A 22 -45.83 14.55 -5.82
C ILE A 22 -45.59 14.61 -7.34
N GLN A 23 -46.64 14.78 -8.15
CA GLN A 23 -46.52 14.84 -9.61
C GLN A 23 -46.00 16.21 -10.10
N TYR A 24 -46.23 17.30 -9.35
CA TYR A 24 -45.68 18.62 -9.67
C TYR A 24 -44.19 18.77 -9.30
N SER A 25 -43.66 17.92 -8.42
CA SER A 25 -42.22 17.92 -8.07
C SER A 25 -41.30 17.17 -9.05
N TYR A 26 -41.84 16.49 -10.07
CA TYR A 26 -41.05 15.65 -10.99
C TYR A 26 -40.84 16.22 -12.40
N THR A 27 -41.23 17.46 -12.67
CA THR A 27 -40.89 18.11 -13.94
C THR A 27 -40.20 19.45 -13.67
N ASN A 28 -38.87 19.43 -13.84
CA ASN A 28 -37.90 20.55 -13.93
C ASN A 28 -36.72 20.44 -12.95
N VAL A 29 -35.96 19.35 -13.02
CA VAL A 29 -34.56 19.35 -12.55
C VAL A 29 -33.70 18.58 -13.55
N THR A 30 -33.51 19.20 -14.71
CA THR A 30 -32.43 18.88 -15.65
C THR A 30 -31.72 20.19 -16.03
N LEU A 31 -31.17 20.88 -15.02
CA LEU A 31 -30.06 21.85 -15.14
C LEU A 31 -29.68 22.43 -13.75
N SER A 32 -29.26 21.63 -12.77
CA SER A 32 -28.70 22.20 -11.50
C SER A 32 -27.66 21.34 -10.77
N SER A 33 -27.26 20.19 -11.33
CA SER A 33 -26.28 19.32 -10.69
C SER A 33 -24.85 19.86 -10.73
N ILE A 34 -24.54 20.80 -11.62
CA ILE A 34 -23.18 21.37 -11.74
C ILE A 34 -22.97 22.51 -10.73
N GLU A 35 -23.98 23.35 -10.47
CA GLU A 35 -23.87 24.47 -9.52
C GLU A 35 -23.84 24.00 -8.06
N LYS A 36 -24.69 23.04 -7.67
CA LYS A 36 -24.73 22.50 -6.30
C LYS A 36 -23.41 21.89 -5.85
N ASP A 37 -22.72 21.21 -6.78
CA ASP A 37 -21.45 20.54 -6.52
C ASP A 37 -20.31 21.56 -6.29
N ASN A 38 -20.30 22.66 -7.05
CA ASN A 38 -19.36 23.77 -6.83
C ASN A 38 -19.65 24.50 -5.52
N THR A 39 -20.93 24.66 -5.14
CA THR A 39 -21.29 25.28 -3.85
C THR A 39 -20.85 24.43 -2.66
N GLN A 40 -20.97 23.10 -2.77
CA GLN A 40 -20.55 22.16 -1.72
C GLN A 40 -19.02 22.11 -1.57
N MET A 41 -18.27 22.14 -2.69
CA MET A 41 -16.80 22.25 -2.66
C MET A 41 -16.33 23.57 -2.06
N HIS A 42 -16.93 24.70 -2.44
CA HIS A 42 -16.65 26.00 -1.83
C HIS A 42 -16.93 26.00 -0.33
N ASN A 43 -18.00 25.33 0.11
CA ASN A 43 -18.33 25.22 1.54
C ASN A 43 -17.27 24.42 2.32
N ILE A 44 -16.70 23.35 1.76
CA ILE A 44 -15.61 22.59 2.39
C ILE A 44 -14.33 23.43 2.47
N GLU A 45 -13.97 24.11 1.37
CA GLU A 45 -12.79 24.98 1.34
C GLU A 45 -12.93 26.14 2.35
N ASP A 46 -14.12 26.73 2.45
CA ASP A 46 -14.41 27.80 3.40
C ASP A 46 -14.44 27.30 4.84
N GLN A 47 -14.97 26.09 5.09
CA GLN A 47 -14.88 25.46 6.41
C GLN A 47 -13.43 25.17 6.81
N TYR A 48 -12.60 24.71 5.86
CA TYR A 48 -11.17 24.53 6.09
C TYR A 48 -10.48 25.86 6.40
N LYS A 49 -10.71 26.91 5.59
CA LYS A 49 -10.19 28.26 5.81
C LYS A 49 -10.62 28.83 7.16
N LYS A 50 -11.89 28.65 7.55
CA LYS A 50 -12.42 29.08 8.86
C LYS A 50 -11.76 28.32 10.00
N SER A 51 -11.56 27.00 9.84
CA SER A 51 -10.87 26.17 10.83
C SER A 51 -9.40 26.59 11.00
N ILE A 52 -8.68 26.84 9.90
CA ILE A 52 -7.31 27.35 9.94
C ILE A 52 -7.25 28.73 10.60
N SER A 53 -8.18 29.63 10.26
CA SER A 53 -8.23 30.98 10.84
C SER A 53 -8.53 30.94 12.34
N SER A 54 -9.46 30.07 12.75
CA SER A 54 -9.79 29.82 14.16
C SER A 54 -8.56 29.29 14.93
N LEU A 55 -7.88 28.27 14.39
CA LEU A 55 -6.66 27.72 14.98
C LEU A 55 -5.56 28.79 15.15
N LYS A 56 -5.34 29.63 14.12
CA LYS A 56 -4.39 30.75 14.17
C LYS A 56 -4.78 31.82 15.21
N SER A 57 -6.07 32.01 15.49
CA SER A 57 -6.55 32.99 16.48
C SER A 57 -6.40 32.49 17.93
N ILE A 58 -6.47 31.17 18.14
CA ILE A 58 -6.36 30.54 19.45
C ILE A 58 -4.89 30.32 19.83
N GLU A 59 -4.03 30.01 18.87
CA GLU A 59 -2.59 29.90 19.11
C GLU A 59 -1.92 31.28 19.02
N LYS A 60 -1.62 31.87 20.18
CA LYS A 60 -0.56 32.91 20.22
C LYS A 60 0.73 32.25 19.74
N PRO A 61 1.37 32.74 18.67
CA PRO A 61 2.64 32.18 18.21
C PRO A 61 3.64 32.35 19.34
N SER A 62 3.93 31.28 20.07
CA SER A 62 5.13 31.28 20.89
C SER A 62 6.30 31.43 19.93
N SER A 63 7.34 32.16 20.34
CA SER A 63 8.57 32.34 19.56
C SER A 63 9.39 31.05 19.49
N CYS A 64 8.74 29.92 19.17
CA CYS A 64 9.37 28.64 18.96
C CYS A 64 10.19 28.73 17.69
N LYS A 65 11.46 29.12 17.83
CA LYS A 65 12.45 29.02 16.77
C LYS A 65 12.88 27.57 16.73
N PHE A 66 12.54 26.88 15.65
CA PHE A 66 13.14 25.60 15.35
C PHE A 66 14.64 25.81 15.14
N GLN A 67 15.45 25.05 15.87
CA GLN A 67 16.89 25.08 15.71
C GLN A 67 17.25 24.51 14.33
N ASN A 68 17.99 25.28 13.54
CA ASN A 68 18.60 24.78 12.31
C ASN A 68 19.95 24.16 12.66
N PHE A 69 20.19 22.97 12.13
CA PHE A 69 21.45 22.25 12.29
C PHE A 69 22.22 22.26 10.97
N THR A 70 23.54 22.30 11.04
CA THR A 70 24.39 22.19 9.85
C THR A 70 24.32 20.78 9.27
N LEU A 71 24.33 20.68 7.94
CA LEU A 71 24.31 19.37 7.27
C LEU A 71 25.63 18.61 7.45
N TRP A 72 26.73 19.35 7.56
CA TRP A 72 28.09 18.85 7.65
C TRP A 72 28.61 19.08 9.06
N PRO A 73 28.38 18.14 9.99
CA PRO A 73 28.97 18.24 11.31
C PRO A 73 30.48 17.96 11.24
N GLU A 74 31.23 18.39 12.25
CA GLU A 74 32.69 18.20 12.29
C GLU A 74 33.11 16.75 12.55
N PHE A 75 32.17 15.87 12.91
CA PHE A 75 32.41 14.45 13.16
C PHE A 75 32.97 13.74 11.91
N ASN A 76 34.15 13.13 12.05
CA ASN A 76 34.89 12.51 10.96
C ASN A 76 34.14 11.32 10.34
N GLU A 77 33.29 10.65 11.10
CA GLU A 77 32.44 9.53 10.71
C GLU A 77 31.48 9.90 9.57
N PHE A 78 31.08 11.18 9.48
CA PHE A 78 30.22 11.67 8.40
C PHE A 78 30.99 12.24 7.20
N LYS A 79 32.32 12.38 7.29
CA LYS A 79 33.17 12.89 6.20
C LYS A 79 33.50 11.81 5.16
N ASN A 80 33.43 10.54 5.55
CA ASN A 80 33.73 9.39 4.70
C ASN A 80 32.45 8.59 4.41
N PRO A 81 31.61 9.04 3.44
CA PRO A 81 30.42 8.28 3.08
C PRO A 81 30.82 6.88 2.60
N PHE A 82 30.06 5.88 3.05
CA PHE A 82 30.21 4.51 2.57
C PHE A 82 30.13 4.49 1.04
N LYS A 83 31.20 4.02 0.39
CA LYS A 83 31.21 3.82 -1.06
C LYS A 83 30.76 2.39 -1.31
N PRO A 84 29.55 2.18 -1.86
CA PRO A 84 29.11 0.83 -2.20
C PRO A 84 30.10 0.21 -3.18
N GLN A 85 30.39 -1.07 -2.99
CA GLN A 85 31.23 -1.82 -3.93
C GLN A 85 30.60 -1.75 -5.32
N LYS A 86 31.43 -1.56 -6.36
CA LYS A 86 30.95 -1.65 -7.74
C LYS A 86 30.39 -3.04 -7.97
N CYS A 87 29.20 -3.07 -8.53
CA CYS A 87 28.51 -4.30 -8.79
C CYS A 87 29.08 -5.00 -10.03
N LEU A 88 29.43 -6.28 -9.90
CA LEU A 88 30.00 -7.08 -10.98
C LEU A 88 29.00 -8.16 -11.36
N LYS A 89 28.45 -8.07 -12.58
CA LYS A 89 27.49 -9.04 -13.09
C LYS A 89 28.21 -10.33 -13.49
N ASN A 90 28.00 -11.38 -12.71
CA ASN A 90 28.59 -12.71 -12.89
C ASN A 90 27.54 -13.81 -13.11
N PHE A 91 26.30 -13.43 -13.43
CA PHE A 91 25.21 -14.36 -13.72
C PHE A 91 24.98 -14.49 -15.22
N THR A 92 25.02 -15.73 -15.72
CA THR A 92 24.65 -16.09 -17.09
C THR A 92 23.43 -17.01 -17.07
N ASN A 93 22.52 -16.81 -18.03
CA ASN A 93 21.37 -17.68 -18.22
C ASN A 93 21.31 -18.05 -19.71
N ASP A 94 21.76 -19.26 -20.01
CA ASP A 94 21.83 -19.80 -21.38
C ASP A 94 20.64 -20.71 -21.70
N TYR A 95 19.72 -20.92 -20.75
CA TYR A 95 18.64 -21.90 -20.86
C TYR A 95 17.33 -21.30 -21.33
N ILE A 96 16.94 -20.16 -20.76
CA ILE A 96 15.63 -19.55 -20.99
C ILE A 96 15.74 -18.05 -21.20
N PHE A 97 14.81 -17.46 -21.95
CA PHE A 97 14.56 -16.02 -21.94
C PHE A 97 13.16 -15.73 -21.43
N PHE A 98 13.03 -14.57 -20.79
CA PHE A 98 11.73 -14.02 -20.42
C PHE A 98 11.67 -12.58 -20.90
N SER A 99 10.79 -12.30 -21.85
CA SER A 99 10.61 -10.96 -22.43
C SER A 99 9.14 -10.74 -22.74
N GLU A 100 8.64 -9.53 -22.42
CA GLU A 100 7.26 -9.12 -22.73
C GLU A 100 6.18 -10.11 -22.25
N GLY A 101 6.43 -10.76 -21.09
CA GLY A 101 5.50 -11.74 -20.51
C GLY A 101 5.54 -13.13 -21.13
N ILE A 102 6.43 -13.37 -22.11
CA ILE A 102 6.64 -14.66 -22.75
C ILE A 102 7.90 -15.30 -22.16
N LEU A 103 7.74 -16.51 -21.63
CA LEU A 103 8.81 -17.38 -21.16
C LEU A 103 9.02 -18.47 -22.22
N SER A 104 10.25 -18.62 -22.72
CA SER A 104 10.60 -19.68 -23.68
C SER A 104 12.08 -20.09 -23.53
N TYR A 105 12.47 -21.17 -24.21
CA TYR A 105 13.87 -21.62 -24.29
C TYR A 105 14.73 -20.61 -25.07
N ASN A 106 15.95 -20.31 -24.60
CA ASN A 106 16.95 -19.57 -25.39
C ASN A 106 17.31 -20.32 -26.67
N LYS A 107 17.58 -21.62 -26.52
CA LYS A 107 17.82 -22.54 -27.61
C LYS A 107 17.26 -23.91 -27.23
N LYS A 108 16.28 -24.39 -28.00
CA LYS A 108 15.64 -25.68 -27.74
C LYS A 108 16.68 -26.80 -27.88
N ASN A 109 16.91 -27.53 -26.79
CA ASN A 109 17.84 -28.66 -26.72
C ASN A 109 17.08 -29.88 -26.21
N LYS A 110 17.10 -31.00 -26.94
CA LYS A 110 16.39 -32.23 -26.55
C LYS A 110 16.93 -32.84 -25.25
N SER A 111 18.17 -32.52 -24.88
CA SER A 111 18.81 -32.98 -23.64
C SER A 111 18.43 -32.16 -22.42
N ILE A 112 17.64 -31.09 -22.56
CA ILE A 112 17.28 -30.18 -21.47
C ILE A 112 15.77 -30.03 -21.45
N SER A 113 15.16 -30.30 -20.29
CA SER A 113 13.75 -30.03 -20.05
C SER A 113 13.62 -28.94 -19.00
N CYS A 114 12.88 -27.89 -19.33
CA CYS A 114 12.61 -26.77 -18.45
C CYS A 114 11.12 -26.66 -18.14
N GLN A 115 10.82 -26.37 -16.89
CA GLN A 115 9.47 -26.14 -16.39
C GLN A 115 9.43 -24.87 -15.54
N TYR A 116 8.25 -24.31 -15.37
CA TYR A 116 8.01 -23.22 -14.44
C TYR A 116 6.84 -23.50 -13.50
N GLN A 117 6.85 -22.88 -12.33
CA GLN A 117 5.71 -22.91 -11.41
C GLN A 117 5.45 -21.51 -10.85
N CYS A 118 4.18 -21.18 -10.66
CA CYS A 118 3.77 -19.93 -10.02
C CYS A 118 3.88 -19.99 -8.51
N ASN A 119 4.24 -18.87 -7.88
CA ASN A 119 4.33 -18.70 -6.43
C ASN A 119 3.35 -17.59 -6.01
N TYR A 120 2.41 -17.93 -5.13
CA TYR A 120 1.34 -17.02 -4.68
C TYR A 120 1.49 -16.72 -3.20
N ALA A 121 1.30 -15.45 -2.82
CA ALA A 121 1.25 -15.08 -1.41
C ALA A 121 -0.02 -15.66 -0.79
N LYS A 122 0.11 -16.30 0.38
CA LYS A 122 -1.03 -16.75 1.18
C LYS A 122 -1.29 -15.78 2.34
N ASN A 123 -0.22 -15.28 2.95
CA ASN A 123 -0.20 -14.24 3.98
C ASN A 123 1.22 -13.65 4.05
N ASP A 124 1.53 -12.83 5.06
CA ASP A 124 2.86 -12.21 5.17
C ASP A 124 4.01 -13.22 5.36
N TYR A 125 3.73 -14.41 5.90
CA TYR A 125 4.73 -15.44 6.24
C TYR A 125 4.73 -16.64 5.31
N GLU A 126 3.65 -16.88 4.57
CA GLU A 126 3.44 -18.10 3.80
C GLU A 126 3.18 -17.81 2.32
N LEU A 127 3.69 -18.71 1.48
CA LEU A 127 3.35 -18.79 0.07
C LEU A 127 2.77 -20.17 -0.25
N SER A 128 2.09 -20.25 -1.39
CA SER A 128 1.68 -21.49 -2.03
C SER A 128 2.27 -21.54 -3.44
N THR A 129 2.41 -22.75 -3.98
CA THR A 129 2.92 -22.98 -5.34
C THR A 129 1.83 -23.60 -6.20
N GLY A 130 1.80 -23.22 -7.48
CA GLY A 130 1.03 -23.94 -8.50
C GLY A 130 1.76 -25.19 -8.99
N ASP A 131 1.19 -25.82 -10.01
CA ASP A 131 1.79 -26.97 -10.68
C ASP A 131 3.00 -26.56 -11.53
N TRP A 132 3.87 -27.52 -11.81
CA TRP A 132 4.94 -27.37 -12.79
C TRP A 132 4.37 -27.49 -14.20
N LEU A 133 4.60 -26.46 -15.01
CA LEU A 133 4.14 -26.34 -16.38
C LEU A 133 5.34 -26.22 -17.33
N ASP A 134 5.18 -26.68 -18.57
CA ASP A 134 6.22 -26.56 -19.59
C ASP A 134 6.43 -25.10 -20.00
N ILE A 135 7.67 -24.72 -20.32
CA ILE A 135 8.00 -23.34 -20.67
C ILE A 135 7.78 -22.98 -22.15
N ASP A 136 7.43 -23.91 -23.05
CA ASP A 136 7.35 -23.64 -24.49
C ASP A 136 6.26 -22.59 -24.81
N ASP A 137 6.70 -21.36 -25.10
CA ASP A 137 5.87 -20.17 -25.36
C ASP A 137 4.82 -19.88 -24.27
N SER A 138 5.21 -20.18 -23.03
CA SER A 138 4.36 -20.01 -21.88
C SER A 138 4.24 -18.54 -21.47
N LYS A 139 3.04 -18.16 -21.03
CA LYS A 139 2.76 -16.86 -20.41
C LYS A 139 2.37 -17.11 -18.96
N PRO A 140 3.33 -17.10 -18.01
CA PRO A 140 2.99 -17.21 -16.59
C PRO A 140 1.85 -16.23 -16.24
N GLN A 141 0.93 -16.61 -15.35
CA GLN A 141 -0.22 -15.76 -14.96
C GLN A 141 -0.12 -15.30 -13.50
N CYS A 142 1.10 -15.13 -13.03
CA CYS A 142 1.45 -14.81 -11.65
C CYS A 142 2.65 -13.86 -11.64
N ASP A 143 2.80 -13.04 -10.60
CA ASP A 143 3.89 -12.06 -10.53
C ASP A 143 5.24 -12.70 -10.22
N VAL A 144 5.22 -13.81 -9.50
CA VAL A 144 6.43 -14.52 -9.07
C VAL A 144 6.37 -15.95 -9.58
N PHE A 145 7.32 -16.31 -10.42
CA PHE A 145 7.44 -17.67 -10.93
C PHE A 145 8.87 -18.18 -10.79
N GLU A 146 8.97 -19.47 -10.55
CA GLU A 146 10.23 -20.19 -10.48
C GLU A 146 10.42 -20.96 -11.79
N VAL A 147 11.63 -20.99 -12.31
CA VAL A 147 12.03 -21.83 -13.45
C VAL A 147 13.04 -22.87 -12.99
N LEU A 148 12.86 -24.10 -13.44
CA LEU A 148 13.74 -25.24 -13.20
C LEU A 148 14.05 -25.92 -14.53
N CYS A 149 15.33 -26.11 -14.84
CA CYS A 149 15.77 -26.92 -15.97
C CYS A 149 16.63 -28.08 -15.49
N ASN A 150 16.33 -29.27 -16.01
CA ASN A 150 17.07 -30.49 -15.74
C ASN A 150 17.65 -31.05 -17.04
N ASP A 151 18.83 -31.63 -16.94
CA ASP A 151 19.37 -32.49 -17.99
C ASP A 151 18.58 -33.80 -18.04
N THR A 152 18.02 -34.14 -19.20
CA THR A 152 17.12 -35.29 -19.34
C THR A 152 17.84 -36.64 -19.25
N SER A 153 19.16 -36.66 -19.45
CA SER A 153 19.97 -37.89 -19.39
C SER A 153 20.41 -38.22 -17.97
N THR A 154 20.75 -37.21 -17.18
CA THR A 154 21.25 -37.37 -15.80
C THR A 154 20.20 -37.05 -14.74
N ASN A 155 19.09 -36.43 -15.14
CA ASN A 155 18.07 -35.84 -14.26
C ASN A 155 18.64 -34.82 -13.25
N GLN A 156 19.80 -34.22 -13.54
CA GLN A 156 20.42 -33.22 -12.69
C GLN A 156 19.90 -31.82 -13.03
N THR A 157 19.68 -31.00 -12.00
CA THR A 157 19.34 -29.59 -12.16
C THR A 157 20.52 -28.81 -12.68
N VAL A 158 20.37 -28.26 -13.88
CA VAL A 158 21.38 -27.46 -14.57
C VAL A 158 21.10 -25.96 -14.47
N PHE A 159 19.85 -25.60 -14.19
CA PHE A 159 19.44 -24.21 -13.98
C PHE A 159 18.23 -24.15 -13.06
N GLN A 160 18.26 -23.20 -12.13
CA GLN A 160 17.14 -22.91 -11.27
C GLN A 160 17.20 -21.45 -10.86
N ASP A 161 16.10 -20.73 -11.09
CA ASP A 161 16.02 -19.34 -10.70
C ASP A 161 14.58 -18.87 -10.47
N ILE A 162 14.44 -17.70 -9.86
CA ILE A 162 13.14 -17.08 -9.58
C ILE A 162 13.05 -15.69 -10.21
N TYR A 163 11.88 -15.40 -10.74
CA TYR A 163 11.56 -14.19 -11.47
C TYR A 163 10.45 -13.43 -10.76
N LEU A 164 10.58 -12.11 -10.76
CA LEU A 164 9.55 -11.16 -10.34
C LEU A 164 9.20 -10.29 -11.54
N TYR A 165 7.93 -10.27 -11.91
CA TYR A 165 7.39 -9.36 -12.90
C TYR A 165 5.95 -9.03 -12.56
N VAL A 166 5.37 -8.04 -13.25
CA VAL A 166 3.98 -7.65 -13.04
C VAL A 166 3.15 -8.35 -14.11
N SER A 167 2.38 -9.35 -13.70
CA SER A 167 1.53 -10.12 -14.62
C SER A 167 0.31 -9.32 -15.07
N ASP A 168 -0.15 -9.52 -16.31
CA ASP A 168 -1.41 -8.93 -16.79
C ASP A 168 -2.59 -9.75 -16.24
N LYS A 169 -2.92 -9.53 -14.96
CA LYS A 169 -4.01 -10.22 -14.28
C LYS A 169 -5.36 -9.73 -14.80
N LYS A 170 -6.07 -10.60 -15.49
CA LYS A 170 -7.45 -10.35 -15.93
C LYS A 170 -8.45 -10.72 -14.83
N GLY A 171 -9.57 -9.99 -14.79
CA GLY A 171 -10.70 -10.33 -13.92
C GLY A 171 -10.45 -10.08 -12.43
N ILE A 172 -9.70 -9.03 -12.07
CA ILE A 172 -9.57 -8.61 -10.66
C ILE A 172 -10.97 -8.25 -10.14
N SER A 173 -11.44 -8.99 -9.14
CA SER A 173 -12.73 -8.74 -8.51
C SER A 173 -12.73 -7.39 -7.80
N HIS A 174 -13.80 -6.62 -7.99
CA HIS A 174 -14.03 -5.40 -7.24
C HIS A 174 -14.46 -5.75 -5.81
N GLU A 175 -13.88 -5.05 -4.82
CA GLU A 175 -14.27 -5.16 -3.42
C GLU A 175 -15.31 -4.10 -3.09
N PRO A 176 -16.35 -4.40 -2.29
CA PRO A 176 -17.35 -3.42 -1.91
C PRO A 176 -16.72 -2.32 -1.04
N LEU A 177 -17.16 -1.08 -1.23
CA LEU A 177 -16.74 0.06 -0.43
C LEU A 177 -17.32 -0.01 0.99
N THR A 178 -16.46 -0.06 2.00
CA THR A 178 -16.86 -0.26 3.42
C THR A 178 -16.57 0.93 4.33
N PHE A 179 -15.74 1.89 3.91
CA PHE A 179 -15.24 2.96 4.79
C PHE A 179 -15.74 4.38 4.47
N LEU A 180 -16.15 4.63 3.22
CA LEU A 180 -16.50 5.98 2.76
C LEU A 180 -17.98 6.23 2.96
N GLU A 181 -18.34 7.25 3.74
CA GLU A 181 -19.73 7.69 3.83
C GLU A 181 -20.23 8.15 2.45
N ASP A 182 -21.50 7.89 2.16
CA ASP A 182 -22.09 8.20 0.84
C ASP A 182 -21.98 9.70 0.49
N SER A 183 -21.98 10.57 1.51
CA SER A 183 -21.81 12.03 1.36
C SER A 183 -20.45 12.44 0.79
N TYR A 184 -19.40 11.62 0.95
CA TYR A 184 -18.06 11.88 0.40
C TYR A 184 -17.87 11.27 -0.99
N ARG A 185 -18.86 10.55 -1.54
CA ARG A 185 -18.78 9.99 -2.89
C ARG A 185 -18.88 11.11 -3.91
N ASN A 186 -17.72 11.61 -4.33
CA ASN A 186 -17.63 12.53 -5.45
C ASN A 186 -17.45 11.74 -6.75
N SER A 187 -18.49 11.72 -7.59
CA SER A 187 -18.46 11.07 -8.91
C SER A 187 -17.35 11.63 -9.80
N LYS A 188 -16.88 12.87 -9.59
CA LYS A 188 -15.85 13.51 -10.42
C LYS A 188 -14.42 13.00 -10.18
N LEU A 189 -14.16 12.22 -9.12
CA LEU A 189 -12.81 11.76 -8.80
C LEU A 189 -12.32 10.55 -9.61
N HIS A 190 -13.11 10.06 -10.59
CA HIS A 190 -12.84 8.98 -11.57
C HIS A 190 -11.35 8.65 -11.84
N HIS A 191 -10.67 7.98 -10.90
CA HIS A 191 -9.31 7.43 -11.04
C HIS A 191 -8.29 8.34 -11.72
N LYS A 192 -8.42 9.66 -11.59
CA LYS A 192 -7.64 10.62 -12.38
C LYS A 192 -6.14 10.58 -12.09
N TYR A 193 -5.77 10.06 -10.91
CA TYR A 193 -4.39 10.07 -10.42
C TYR A 193 -4.00 8.69 -9.92
N ASN A 194 -2.80 8.25 -10.29
CA ASN A 194 -2.13 7.13 -9.64
C ASN A 194 -1.47 7.61 -8.33
N VAL A 195 -1.40 6.73 -7.34
CA VAL A 195 -0.75 7.02 -6.06
C VAL A 195 0.46 6.12 -5.89
N HIS A 196 1.63 6.75 -5.73
CA HIS A 196 2.88 6.06 -5.49
C HIS A 196 3.36 6.38 -4.09
N LEU A 197 3.53 5.33 -3.27
CA LEU A 197 4.11 5.44 -1.94
C LEU A 197 5.47 4.75 -1.92
N ILE A 198 6.52 5.52 -1.67
CA ILE A 198 7.89 5.02 -1.50
C ILE A 198 8.30 5.25 -0.05
N VAL A 199 8.61 4.17 0.66
CA VAL A 199 9.09 4.19 2.05
C VAL A 199 10.53 3.71 2.06
N ILE A 200 11.42 4.45 2.70
CA ILE A 200 12.85 4.12 2.80
C ILE A 200 13.19 3.83 4.25
N ASP A 201 13.60 2.60 4.54
CA ASP A 201 14.07 2.16 5.86
C ASP A 201 15.62 2.13 5.86
N SER A 202 16.38 2.62 6.86
CA SER A 202 16.04 3.44 8.03
C SER A 202 16.64 4.83 7.90
N ILE A 203 16.02 5.74 7.13
CA ILE A 203 16.60 7.06 6.84
C ILE A 203 16.04 8.18 7.73
N SER A 204 16.91 9.08 8.19
CA SER A 204 16.51 10.36 8.82
C SER A 204 16.46 11.50 7.79
N TYR A 205 15.79 12.60 8.12
CA TYR A 205 15.77 13.81 7.31
C TYR A 205 17.18 14.29 6.91
N TYR A 206 18.10 14.39 7.88
CA TYR A 206 19.47 14.83 7.61
C TYR A 206 20.29 13.81 6.81
N ASN A 207 20.03 12.51 7.00
CA ASN A 207 20.65 11.49 6.16
C ASN A 207 20.16 11.57 4.72
N ALA A 208 18.87 11.84 4.49
CA ALA A 208 18.32 12.04 3.15
C ALA A 208 18.94 13.26 2.45
N LEU A 209 19.08 14.39 3.16
CA LEU A 209 19.71 15.59 2.60
C LEU A 209 21.17 15.37 2.18
N ARG A 210 21.92 14.56 2.92
CA ARG A 210 23.32 14.23 2.58
C ARG A 210 23.45 13.12 1.53
N GLY A 211 22.68 12.05 1.70
CA GLY A 211 22.83 10.80 0.94
C GLY A 211 22.04 10.75 -0.35
N LEU A 212 20.93 11.50 -0.44
CA LEU A 212 20.00 11.50 -1.58
C LEU A 212 19.78 12.90 -2.19
N PRO A 213 20.78 13.80 -2.29
CA PRO A 213 20.55 15.18 -2.73
C PRO A 213 20.03 15.25 -4.17
N LYS A 214 20.50 14.35 -5.05
CA LYS A 214 20.03 14.26 -6.44
C LYS A 214 18.57 13.82 -6.51
N THR A 215 18.19 12.80 -5.73
CA THR A 215 16.81 12.30 -5.66
C THR A 215 15.86 13.38 -5.15
N LEU A 216 16.23 14.06 -4.06
CA LEU A 216 15.41 15.15 -3.51
C LEU A 216 15.25 16.29 -4.51
N LYS A 217 16.34 16.73 -5.15
CA LYS A 217 16.29 17.75 -6.19
C LYS A 217 15.36 17.33 -7.34
N TYR A 218 15.50 16.10 -7.84
CA TYR A 218 14.64 15.56 -8.89
C TYR A 218 13.15 15.55 -8.48
N LEU A 219 12.82 15.10 -7.28
CA LEU A 219 11.43 15.11 -6.78
C LEU A 219 10.86 16.54 -6.67
N GLN A 220 11.68 17.51 -6.24
CA GLN A 220 11.24 18.90 -6.13
C GLN A 220 11.11 19.57 -7.50
N ASP A 221 12.06 19.33 -8.40
CA ASP A 221 12.15 20.03 -9.68
C ASP A 221 11.18 19.41 -10.71
N GLU A 222 11.13 18.09 -10.83
CA GLU A 222 10.32 17.38 -11.85
C GLU A 222 8.89 17.11 -11.36
N TYR A 223 8.74 16.60 -10.14
CA TYR A 223 7.42 16.27 -9.59
C TYR A 223 6.78 17.43 -8.81
N LYS A 224 7.43 18.60 -8.77
CA LYS A 224 7.01 19.77 -7.97
C LYS A 224 6.74 19.39 -6.50
N GLY A 225 7.53 18.44 -6.01
CA GLY A 225 7.38 17.86 -4.68
C GLY A 225 7.68 18.87 -3.58
N SER A 226 6.92 18.77 -2.48
CA SER A 226 7.10 19.59 -1.28
C SER A 226 7.78 18.81 -0.16
N LEU A 227 8.80 19.42 0.45
CA LEU A 227 9.54 18.83 1.55
C LEU A 227 8.92 19.20 2.90
N PHE A 228 8.39 18.20 3.60
CA PHE A 228 7.85 18.35 4.95
C PHE A 228 8.96 18.23 6.00
N LYS A 229 9.65 19.34 6.29
CA LYS A 229 10.84 19.38 7.18
C LYS A 229 10.58 18.85 8.60
N TYR A 230 9.34 18.90 9.07
CA TYR A 230 8.95 18.57 10.45
C TYR A 230 7.98 17.39 10.53
N LEU A 231 8.00 16.51 9.52
CA LEU A 231 7.28 15.25 9.58
C LEU A 231 7.98 14.31 10.57
N ASN A 232 7.32 14.06 11.70
CA ASN A 232 7.87 13.23 12.76
C ASN A 232 7.37 11.79 12.66
N LYS A 233 8.24 10.85 13.03
CA LYS A 233 7.89 9.45 13.25
C LYS A 233 7.16 9.29 14.60
N VAL A 234 6.27 8.31 14.70
CA VAL A 234 5.47 8.06 15.91
C VAL A 234 6.19 7.14 16.90
N GLY A 235 7.10 6.29 16.44
CA GLY A 235 7.90 5.42 17.30
C GLY A 235 9.31 5.20 16.79
N LEU A 236 10.13 4.50 17.59
CA LEU A 236 11.54 4.28 17.25
C LEU A 236 11.73 3.35 16.04
N ASN A 237 10.95 2.27 15.96
CA ASN A 237 11.10 1.19 14.98
C ASN A 237 10.03 1.26 13.87
N SER A 238 10.19 0.46 12.81
CA SER A 238 9.31 0.45 11.62
C SER A 238 7.86 0.11 11.98
N LEU A 239 7.61 -0.85 12.86
CA LEU A 239 6.27 -1.33 13.20
C LEU A 239 5.31 -0.26 13.80
N PRO A 240 5.67 0.49 14.85
CA PRO A 240 4.84 1.60 15.32
C PRO A 240 4.57 2.68 14.27
N ASN A 241 5.56 2.94 13.39
CA ASN A 241 5.44 3.93 12.34
C ASN A 241 4.51 3.46 11.22
N ALA A 242 4.64 2.20 10.77
CA ALA A 242 3.71 1.59 9.82
C ALA A 242 2.28 1.57 10.37
N ASN A 243 2.11 1.23 11.66
CA ASN A 243 0.80 1.27 12.32
C ASN A 243 0.19 2.69 12.26
N SER A 244 0.98 3.71 12.57
CA SER A 244 0.44 5.08 12.62
C SER A 244 0.21 5.66 11.23
N PHE A 245 1.11 5.38 10.30
CA PHE A 245 1.11 5.97 8.96
C PHE A 245 0.10 5.31 8.03
N LEU A 246 0.01 3.98 8.04
CA LEU A 246 -0.74 3.24 7.03
C LEU A 246 -2.10 2.71 7.52
N ILE A 247 -2.26 2.51 8.84
CA ILE A 247 -3.52 2.03 9.43
C ILE A 247 -4.09 3.00 10.47
N ASN A 248 -3.55 4.23 10.58
CA ASN A 248 -4.03 5.27 11.49
C ASN A 248 -4.19 4.81 12.96
N ILE A 249 -3.25 4.02 13.48
CA ILE A 249 -3.27 3.50 14.86
C ILE A 249 -2.01 3.89 15.61
N ARG A 250 -2.16 4.59 16.74
CA ARG A 250 -1.06 4.95 17.63
C ARG A 250 -0.73 3.78 18.56
N VAL A 251 0.43 3.18 18.32
CA VAL A 251 1.00 2.12 19.18
C VAL A 251 1.50 2.65 20.53
N PRO A 252 2.38 3.67 20.62
CA PRO A 252 2.88 4.13 21.91
C PRO A 252 1.87 4.98 22.68
N LYS A 253 2.05 5.06 24.00
CA LYS A 253 1.35 6.07 24.82
C LYS A 253 1.90 7.45 24.46
N LEU A 254 1.02 8.46 24.41
CA LEU A 254 1.42 9.84 24.27
C LEU A 254 1.62 10.44 25.67
N ILE A 255 2.86 10.70 26.01
CA ILE A 255 3.28 11.32 27.27
C ILE A 255 3.74 12.73 26.95
N ASP A 256 3.19 13.73 27.63
CA ASP A 256 3.68 15.10 27.53
C ASP A 256 4.59 15.41 28.71
N THR A 257 5.88 15.37 28.47
CA THR A 257 6.92 15.68 29.47
C THR A 257 7.14 17.18 29.64
N ILE A 258 6.61 18.03 28.75
CA ILE A 258 6.84 19.49 28.76
C ILE A 258 5.75 20.18 29.57
N LYS A 259 4.47 19.86 29.27
CA LYS A 259 3.32 20.49 29.94
C LYS A 259 2.66 19.56 30.97
N SER A 260 3.21 18.38 31.20
CA SER A 260 2.66 17.38 32.14
C SER A 260 1.17 17.09 31.92
N ARG A 261 0.71 17.15 30.65
CA ARG A 261 -0.68 16.85 30.30
C ARG A 261 -0.97 15.37 30.51
N ARG A 262 -2.25 15.05 30.75
CA ARG A 262 -2.72 13.66 30.93
C ARG A 262 -2.24 12.78 29.78
N THR A 263 -1.59 11.69 30.13
CA THR A 263 -1.16 10.65 29.19
C THR A 263 -2.35 10.13 28.39
N LYS A 264 -2.24 10.13 27.06
CA LYS A 264 -3.17 9.39 26.20
C LYS A 264 -2.63 7.99 25.99
N ASN A 265 -3.46 6.99 26.27
CA ASN A 265 -3.07 5.60 26.09
C ASN A 265 -2.87 5.25 24.60
N SER A 266 -2.23 4.11 24.36
CA SER A 266 -2.22 3.46 23.05
C SER A 266 -3.65 3.22 22.57
N ASP A 267 -3.88 3.23 21.26
CA ASP A 267 -5.19 2.90 20.70
C ASP A 267 -5.50 1.39 20.84
N TYR A 268 -4.50 0.57 21.22
CA TYR A 268 -4.71 -0.83 21.62
C TYR A 268 -5.14 -1.00 23.08
N TRP A 269 -5.05 0.04 23.91
CA TRP A 269 -5.37 -0.04 25.34
C TRP A 269 -6.84 -0.39 25.57
N GLY A 270 -7.11 -1.38 26.42
CA GLY A 270 -8.47 -1.82 26.74
C GLY A 270 -9.15 -2.68 25.68
N THR A 271 -8.50 -2.94 24.54
CA THR A 271 -9.08 -3.76 23.45
C THR A 271 -8.94 -5.27 23.64
N GLY A 272 -8.15 -5.71 24.64
CA GLY A 272 -7.75 -7.12 24.79
C GLY A 272 -6.74 -7.60 23.73
N SER A 273 -6.30 -6.71 22.84
CA SER A 273 -5.34 -7.01 21.77
C SER A 273 -4.07 -6.16 21.89
N SER A 274 -3.04 -6.53 21.13
CA SER A 274 -1.80 -5.75 21.01
C SER A 274 -1.48 -5.52 19.55
N TYR A 275 -0.63 -4.52 19.29
CA TYR A 275 -0.12 -4.23 17.95
C TYR A 275 0.65 -5.39 17.30
N CYS A 276 1.07 -6.39 18.08
CA CYS A 276 1.79 -7.55 17.57
C CYS A 276 0.90 -8.79 17.40
N ASN A 277 -0.13 -8.94 18.24
CA ASN A 277 -0.96 -10.15 18.28
C ASN A 277 -2.32 -9.98 17.56
N ALA A 278 -2.66 -8.76 17.16
CA ALA A 278 -3.84 -8.46 16.36
C ALA A 278 -3.58 -8.74 14.88
N ASN A 279 -4.59 -9.27 14.20
CA ASN A 279 -4.58 -9.39 12.75
C ASN A 279 -5.00 -8.05 12.11
N LEU A 280 -4.37 -7.70 10.99
CA LEU A 280 -4.54 -6.40 10.35
C LEU A 280 -5.61 -6.35 9.26
N ASP A 281 -6.17 -7.49 8.82
CA ASP A 281 -7.13 -7.53 7.69
C ASP A 281 -8.36 -6.64 7.87
N ASN A 282 -8.80 -6.43 9.11
CA ASN A 282 -9.98 -5.62 9.45
C ASN A 282 -9.61 -4.21 9.97
N LYS A 283 -8.35 -3.82 9.87
CA LYS A 283 -7.89 -2.48 10.28
C LYS A 283 -8.06 -1.47 9.14
N PRO A 284 -8.10 -0.16 9.44
CA PRO A 284 -8.31 0.88 8.43
C PRO A 284 -7.04 1.12 7.61
N PHE A 285 -6.61 0.09 6.87
CA PHE A 285 -5.40 0.10 6.08
C PHE A 285 -5.61 0.87 4.78
N ILE A 286 -4.81 1.90 4.56
CA ILE A 286 -4.96 2.80 3.41
C ILE A 286 -4.97 2.07 2.07
N VAL A 287 -4.19 0.99 1.95
CA VAL A 287 -4.11 0.20 0.72
C VAL A 287 -5.43 -0.54 0.42
N LYS A 288 -6.11 -1.04 1.46
CA LYS A 288 -7.44 -1.65 1.32
C LYS A 288 -8.44 -0.62 0.75
N TYR A 289 -8.37 0.62 1.21
CA TYR A 289 -9.25 1.69 0.72
C TYR A 289 -9.06 1.98 -0.76
N TYR A 290 -7.83 1.97 -1.26
CA TYR A 290 -7.60 2.10 -2.70
C TYR A 290 -8.17 0.91 -3.49
N ARG A 291 -8.13 -0.32 -2.96
CA ARG A 291 -8.75 -1.48 -3.62
C ARG A 291 -10.26 -1.36 -3.71
N GLU A 292 -10.91 -0.99 -2.60
CA GLU A 292 -12.35 -0.72 -2.56
C GLU A 292 -12.76 0.46 -3.46
N LEU A 293 -11.85 1.41 -3.67
CA LEU A 293 -12.02 2.48 -4.66
C LEU A 293 -11.68 2.03 -6.08
N ASN A 294 -11.57 0.73 -6.38
CA ASN A 294 -11.30 0.17 -7.70
C ASN A 294 -9.90 0.49 -8.28
N PHE A 295 -8.89 0.71 -7.45
CA PHE A 295 -7.50 0.82 -7.90
C PHE A 295 -6.84 -0.56 -8.02
N THR A 296 -5.97 -0.70 -9.02
CA THR A 296 -4.98 -1.79 -9.04
C THR A 296 -3.88 -1.48 -8.04
N VAL A 297 -3.74 -2.32 -7.02
CA VAL A 297 -2.75 -2.14 -5.97
C VAL A 297 -1.57 -3.07 -6.17
N MET A 298 -0.38 -2.48 -6.06
CA MET A 298 0.91 -3.17 -6.10
C MET A 298 1.66 -2.93 -4.79
N ASN A 299 2.31 -3.97 -4.26
CA ASN A 299 3.14 -3.87 -3.07
C ASN A 299 4.53 -4.50 -3.32
N GLY A 300 5.57 -3.72 -3.04
CA GLY A 300 6.94 -4.18 -3.03
C GLY A 300 7.54 -3.92 -1.65
N GLU A 301 7.95 -4.97 -0.97
CA GLU A 301 8.75 -4.89 0.25
C GLU A 301 10.05 -5.65 0.05
N GLU A 302 11.05 -5.32 0.86
CA GLU A 302 12.29 -6.08 0.98
C GLU A 302 12.23 -7.01 2.20
N TYR A 303 12.81 -8.20 2.10
CA TYR A 303 13.08 -9.14 3.19
C TYR A 303 11.96 -10.14 3.59
N ALA A 304 12.34 -11.13 4.42
CA ALA A 304 11.48 -12.24 4.86
C ALA A 304 10.32 -11.83 5.81
N VAL A 305 10.32 -10.58 6.25
CA VAL A 305 9.30 -9.95 7.09
C VAL A 305 8.92 -8.60 6.47
N THR A 306 7.73 -8.11 6.82
CA THR A 306 7.13 -6.83 6.43
C THR A 306 7.29 -5.81 7.56
N ALA A 307 6.98 -4.55 7.27
CA ALA A 307 6.94 -3.51 8.30
C ALA A 307 5.93 -3.80 9.42
N PHE A 308 4.97 -4.70 9.19
CA PHE A 308 3.89 -5.05 10.11
C PHE A 308 4.10 -6.34 10.90
N ASN A 309 4.98 -7.23 10.44
CA ASN A 309 5.13 -8.54 11.05
C ASN A 309 6.50 -8.74 11.73
N TRP A 310 7.46 -7.80 11.57
CA TRP A 310 8.71 -7.85 12.33
C TRP A 310 8.52 -7.54 13.84
N PRO A 311 9.19 -8.26 14.76
CA PRO A 311 10.03 -9.43 14.50
C PRO A 311 9.28 -10.75 14.39
N ASN A 312 8.11 -10.89 15.03
CA ASN A 312 7.25 -12.09 14.98
C ASN A 312 5.77 -11.73 15.26
N CYS A 313 5.32 -10.59 14.73
CA CYS A 313 3.94 -10.13 14.85
C CYS A 313 3.05 -10.74 13.77
N LYS A 314 1.72 -10.81 13.98
CA LYS A 314 0.83 -11.54 13.05
C LYS A 314 0.76 -10.93 11.65
N GLY A 315 0.79 -9.60 11.52
CA GLY A 315 0.63 -8.92 10.23
C GLY A 315 -0.75 -9.16 9.59
N PHE A 316 -0.78 -9.32 8.27
CA PHE A 316 -1.97 -9.66 7.49
C PHE A 316 -2.11 -11.17 7.31
N SER A 317 -3.32 -11.71 7.49
CA SER A 317 -3.60 -13.13 7.24
C SER A 317 -4.03 -13.43 5.81
N LYS A 318 -4.30 -12.40 5.00
CA LYS A 318 -4.64 -12.50 3.58
C LYS A 318 -3.79 -11.54 2.74
N PRO A 319 -3.53 -11.85 1.47
CA PRO A 319 -2.88 -10.91 0.57
C PRO A 319 -3.75 -9.65 0.41
N PHE A 320 -3.15 -8.49 0.62
CA PHE A 320 -3.85 -7.21 0.52
C PHE A 320 -3.62 -6.48 -0.79
N ALA A 321 -2.73 -6.97 -1.67
CA ALA A 321 -2.38 -6.33 -2.94
C ALA A 321 -2.67 -7.26 -4.12
N HIS A 322 -3.03 -6.68 -5.28
CA HIS A 322 -3.23 -7.46 -6.51
C HIS A 322 -1.90 -7.96 -7.06
N HIS A 323 -0.85 -7.13 -6.99
CA HIS A 323 0.53 -7.53 -7.31
C HIS A 323 1.42 -7.42 -6.09
N THR A 324 2.30 -8.40 -5.87
CA THR A 324 3.15 -8.42 -4.67
C THR A 324 4.50 -9.09 -4.89
N SER A 325 5.56 -8.51 -4.33
CA SER A 325 6.88 -9.14 -4.25
C SER A 325 6.98 -10.20 -3.14
N ARG A 326 5.97 -10.33 -2.27
CA ARG A 326 6.04 -11.19 -1.07
C ARG A 326 6.55 -12.62 -1.33
N PRO A 327 6.08 -13.36 -2.36
CA PRO A 327 6.60 -14.69 -2.64
C PRO A 327 8.07 -14.69 -3.05
N TYR A 328 8.51 -13.66 -3.78
CA TYR A 328 9.90 -13.48 -4.20
C TYR A 328 10.80 -13.29 -2.97
N GLU A 329 10.44 -12.36 -2.08
CA GLU A 329 11.18 -12.11 -0.85
C GLU A 329 11.24 -13.33 0.09
N LEU A 330 10.12 -14.06 0.22
CA LEU A 330 10.09 -15.30 1.00
C LEU A 330 11.04 -16.35 0.41
N ARG A 331 11.09 -16.49 -0.93
CA ARG A 331 12.00 -17.42 -1.61
C ARG A 331 13.46 -17.03 -1.49
N LEU A 332 13.77 -15.73 -1.46
CA LEU A 332 15.13 -15.23 -1.26
C LEU A 332 15.61 -15.40 0.19
N HIS A 333 14.78 -15.05 1.16
CA HIS A 333 15.23 -14.78 2.53
C HIS A 333 14.69 -15.74 3.60
N SER A 334 13.50 -16.33 3.41
CA SER A 334 12.89 -17.18 4.43
C SER A 334 13.60 -18.53 4.54
N LYS A 335 13.97 -18.93 5.76
CA LYS A 335 14.53 -20.27 6.02
C LYS A 335 13.61 -21.40 5.57
N LYS A 336 12.28 -21.19 5.60
CA LYS A 336 11.26 -22.17 5.22
C LYS A 336 11.19 -22.38 3.70
N PHE A 337 11.50 -21.37 2.91
CA PHE A 337 11.27 -21.38 1.45
C PHE A 337 12.51 -21.21 0.59
N ARG A 338 13.65 -20.82 1.19
CA ARG A 338 14.94 -20.72 0.51
C ARG A 338 15.41 -22.11 0.09
N LYS A 339 15.53 -22.35 -1.21
CA LYS A 339 16.07 -23.60 -1.77
C LYS A 339 17.59 -23.59 -1.67
N ASP A 340 18.10 -23.89 -0.48
CA ASP A 340 19.54 -23.84 -0.14
C ASP A 340 20.22 -22.50 -0.43
N GLY A 341 19.43 -21.43 -0.55
CA GLY A 341 19.90 -20.08 -0.86
C GLY A 341 20.25 -19.84 -2.35
N ILE A 342 19.91 -20.75 -3.27
CA ILE A 342 20.24 -20.61 -4.70
C ILE A 342 19.72 -19.30 -5.28
N PHE A 343 18.49 -18.92 -4.98
CA PHE A 343 17.88 -17.70 -5.50
C PHE A 343 18.59 -16.43 -5.00
N LEU A 344 18.97 -16.39 -3.72
CA LEU A 344 19.72 -15.26 -3.16
C LEU A 344 21.13 -15.19 -3.76
N LYS A 345 21.76 -16.34 -4.01
CA LYS A 345 23.06 -16.41 -4.70
C LYS A 345 22.94 -15.85 -6.12
N ASN A 346 21.95 -16.29 -6.88
CA ASN A 346 21.71 -15.82 -8.24
C ASN A 346 21.40 -14.31 -8.27
N PHE A 347 20.52 -13.83 -7.39
CA PHE A 347 20.20 -12.40 -7.24
C PHE A 347 21.47 -11.56 -7.05
N LYS A 348 22.35 -11.95 -6.13
CA LYS A 348 23.64 -11.25 -5.89
C LYS A 348 24.59 -11.29 -7.08
N GLN A 349 24.54 -12.34 -7.90
CA GLN A 349 25.37 -12.45 -9.12
C GLN A 349 24.82 -11.63 -10.29
N LYS A 350 23.52 -11.35 -10.31
CA LYS A 350 22.88 -10.51 -11.34
C LYS A 350 23.23 -9.04 -11.21
N CYS A 351 23.58 -8.62 -9.98
CA CYS A 351 23.51 -7.25 -9.53
C CYS A 351 22.06 -6.79 -9.30
#